data_AF-A0A7X6ASW6-F1
#
_entry.id   AF-A0A7X6ASW6-F1
#
_cell.length_a   1.000
_cell.length_b   1.000
_cell.length_c   1.000
_cell.angle_alpha   90.00
_cell.angle_beta   90.00
_cell.angle_gamma   90.00
#
_symmetry.space_group_name_H-M   'P 1'
#
loop_
_entity.id
_entity.type
_entity.pdbx_description
1 polymer ?
#
loop_
_entity_poly.entity_id
_entity_poly.type
_entity_poly.pdbx_seq_one_letter_code
_entity_poly.pdbx_strand_id
1 'polypeptide(L)'
;RGIADAIRDRLVERGLDADRVEAEEPGSLDGVDAVVLGSAVYAGHWVRPARDFVDRFRARLAEMPVWIFSSGPIGDPPKPDEEPVDVEEVMTATGALGHAVFAGALDKSKLGFGERAIVAA
;
A
#
# COMPACT_ATOMS: atom_id res chain seq x y z
N ARG A 1 12.49 -7.71 5.18
CA ARG A 1 11.15 -8.28 5.02
C ARG A 1 10.14 -7.17 5.21
N GLY A 2 9.35 -6.86 4.19
CA GLY A 2 8.33 -5.81 4.23
C GLY A 2 6.98 -6.30 4.73
N ILE A 3 6.01 -5.39 4.87
CA ILE A 3 4.63 -5.71 5.23
C ILE A 3 3.98 -6.62 4.18
N ALA A 4 4.17 -6.32 2.89
CA ALA A 4 3.63 -7.12 1.79
C ALA A 4 4.12 -8.58 1.82
N ASP A 5 5.42 -8.80 2.05
CA ASP A 5 5.98 -10.15 2.22
C ASP A 5 5.31 -10.87 3.39
N ALA A 6 5.11 -10.17 4.50
CA ALA A 6 4.52 -10.75 5.70
C ALA A 6 3.06 -11.14 5.51
N ILE A 7 2.29 -10.33 4.78
CA ILE A 7 0.92 -10.66 4.40
C ILE A 7 0.92 -11.88 3.49
N ARG A 8 1.76 -11.88 2.43
CA ARG A 8 1.85 -13.00 1.49
C ARG A 8 2.18 -14.30 2.20
N ASP A 9 3.22 -14.32 3.03
CA ASP A 9 3.60 -15.51 3.81
C ASP A 9 2.42 -16.02 4.65
N ARG A 10 1.67 -15.12 5.30
CA ARG A 10 0.53 -15.49 6.15
C ARG A 10 -0.67 -16.02 5.36
N LEU A 11 -0.87 -15.57 4.13
CA LEU A 11 -1.89 -16.11 3.22
C LEU A 11 -1.49 -17.52 2.75
N VAL A 12 -0.22 -17.70 2.35
CA VAL A 12 0.33 -19.01 1.94
C VAL A 12 0.27 -20.02 3.08
N GLU A 13 0.63 -19.64 4.31
CA GLU A 13 0.49 -20.49 5.51
C GLU A 13 -0.95 -20.97 5.76
N ARG A 14 -1.95 -20.22 5.27
CA ARG A 14 -3.36 -20.58 5.35
C ARG A 14 -3.86 -21.39 4.14
N GLY A 15 -2.96 -21.75 3.21
CA GLY A 15 -3.26 -22.56 2.04
C GLY A 15 -3.79 -21.77 0.84
N LEU A 16 -3.63 -20.45 0.83
CA LEU A 16 -3.97 -19.61 -0.33
C LEU A 16 -2.78 -19.51 -1.27
N ASP A 17 -3.05 -19.50 -2.58
CA ASP A 17 -2.05 -19.15 -3.59
C ASP A 17 -1.90 -17.62 -3.62
N ALA A 18 -0.71 -17.12 -3.30
CA ALA A 18 -0.48 -15.69 -3.13
C ALA A 18 0.94 -15.30 -3.52
N ASP A 19 1.02 -14.32 -4.44
CA ASP A 19 2.26 -13.71 -4.88
C ASP A 19 2.40 -12.27 -4.41
N ARG A 20 3.65 -11.82 -4.28
CA ARG A 20 3.99 -10.42 -4.00
C ARG A 20 4.64 -9.83 -5.23
N VAL A 21 4.00 -8.81 -5.78
CA VAL A 21 4.46 -8.07 -6.97
C VAL A 21 4.50 -6.58 -6.67
N GLU A 22 5.37 -5.84 -7.36
CA GLU A 22 5.35 -4.37 -7.27
C GLU A 22 4.17 -3.81 -8.06
N ALA A 23 3.58 -2.70 -7.60
CA ALA A 23 2.36 -2.14 -8.22
C ALA A 23 2.51 -1.81 -9.72
N GLU A 24 3.73 -1.61 -10.21
CA GLU A 24 4.01 -1.28 -11.61
C GLU A 24 3.98 -2.51 -12.53
N GLU A 25 4.29 -3.68 -12.00
CA GLU A 25 4.57 -4.90 -12.76
C GLU A 25 3.35 -5.57 -13.41
N PRO A 26 2.17 -5.66 -12.75
CA PRO A 26 1.04 -6.37 -13.34
C PRO A 26 0.57 -5.73 -14.64
N GLY A 27 0.53 -6.52 -15.72
CA GLY A 27 -0.10 -6.14 -16.98
C GLY A 27 -1.61 -6.44 -17.02
N SER A 28 -2.06 -7.40 -16.21
CA SER A 28 -3.47 -7.74 -16.02
C SER A 28 -3.70 -8.31 -14.61
N LEU A 29 -4.98 -8.43 -14.22
CA LEU A 29 -5.42 -9.12 -13.00
C LEU A 29 -6.30 -10.34 -13.35
N ASP A 30 -6.08 -10.92 -14.52
CA ASP A 30 -6.82 -12.09 -14.98
C ASP A 30 -6.40 -13.31 -14.17
N GLY A 31 -7.38 -14.09 -13.70
CA GLY A 31 -7.13 -15.22 -12.80
C GLY A 31 -6.80 -14.83 -11.36
N VAL A 32 -6.82 -13.53 -11.02
CA VAL A 32 -6.68 -13.05 -9.65
C VAL A 32 -8.07 -12.95 -9.00
N ASP A 33 -8.23 -13.67 -7.89
CA ASP A 33 -9.50 -13.72 -7.15
C ASP A 33 -9.65 -12.57 -6.14
N ALA A 34 -8.54 -12.03 -5.62
CA ALA A 34 -8.54 -10.95 -4.64
C ALA A 34 -7.22 -10.17 -4.67
N VAL A 35 -7.25 -8.91 -4.22
CA VAL A 35 -6.06 -8.05 -4.13
C VAL A 35 -5.88 -7.53 -2.71
N VAL A 36 -4.64 -7.59 -2.22
CA VAL A 36 -4.20 -6.81 -1.06
C VAL A 36 -3.23 -5.74 -1.56
N LEU A 37 -3.67 -4.48 -1.58
CA LEU A 37 -2.90 -3.36 -2.11
C LEU A 37 -2.28 -2.53 -0.99
N GLY A 38 -0.98 -2.29 -1.07
CA GLY A 38 -0.23 -1.57 -0.06
C GLY A 38 0.54 -0.38 -0.61
N SER A 39 0.66 0.67 0.19
CA SER A 39 1.48 1.84 -0.17
C SER A 39 2.17 2.46 1.05
N ALA A 40 3.38 2.96 0.84
CA ALA A 40 3.98 3.90 1.79
C ALA A 40 3.24 5.23 1.72
N VAL A 41 3.13 5.91 2.86
CA VAL A 41 2.52 7.24 2.95
C VAL A 41 3.60 8.29 3.13
N TYR A 42 3.73 9.18 2.16
CA TYR A 42 4.65 10.31 2.22
C TYR A 42 3.89 11.62 2.07
N ALA A 43 4.15 12.56 2.99
CA ALA A 43 3.45 13.84 3.05
C ALA A 43 1.91 13.72 2.98
N GLY A 44 1.35 12.66 3.60
CA GLY A 44 -0.10 12.40 3.62
C GLY A 44 -0.64 11.64 2.40
N HIS A 45 0.19 11.31 1.41
CA HIS A 45 -0.24 10.69 0.16
C HIS A 45 0.36 9.30 -0.05
N TRP A 46 -0.39 8.42 -0.72
CA TRP A 46 0.16 7.16 -1.21
C TRP A 46 1.24 7.43 -2.27
N VAL A 47 2.27 6.59 -2.34
CA VAL A 47 3.26 6.71 -3.42
C VAL A 47 2.58 6.57 -4.79
N ARG A 48 3.09 7.32 -5.77
CA ARG A 48 2.50 7.40 -7.11
C ARG A 48 2.25 6.03 -7.76
N PRO A 49 3.18 5.04 -7.72
CA PRO A 49 2.93 3.73 -8.33
C PRO A 49 1.68 3.02 -7.81
N ALA A 50 1.34 3.16 -6.53
CA ALA A 50 0.14 2.56 -5.96
C ALA A 50 -1.14 3.24 -6.45
N ARG A 51 -1.13 4.57 -6.60
CA ARG A 51 -2.25 5.33 -7.16
C ARG A 51 -2.45 5.03 -8.64
N ASP A 52 -1.37 5.02 -9.41
CA ASP A 52 -1.39 4.68 -10.83
C ASP A 52 -1.92 3.24 -11.05
N PHE A 53 -1.64 2.30 -10.13
CA PHE A 53 -2.24 0.95 -10.16
C PHE A 53 -3.75 0.96 -9.94
N VAL A 54 -4.25 1.74 -8.96
CA VAL A 54 -5.70 1.89 -8.71
C VAL A 54 -6.39 2.46 -9.93
N ASP A 55 -5.83 3.50 -10.53
CA ASP A 55 -6.40 4.13 -11.73
C ASP A 55 -6.42 3.17 -12.91
N ARG A 56 -5.30 2.46 -13.14
CA ARG A 56 -5.15 1.49 -14.24
C ARG A 56 -6.16 0.34 -14.14
N PHE A 57 -6.41 -0.16 -12.94
CA PHE A 57 -7.25 -1.36 -12.73
C PHE A 57 -8.59 -1.07 -12.06
N ARG A 58 -9.01 0.19 -11.97
CA ARG A 58 -10.20 0.65 -11.23
C ARG A 58 -11.44 -0.23 -11.43
N ALA A 59 -11.80 -0.48 -12.69
CA ALA A 59 -12.98 -1.27 -13.03
C ALA A 59 -12.87 -2.71 -12.51
N ARG A 60 -11.71 -3.34 -12.67
CA ARG A 60 -11.49 -4.73 -12.26
C ARG A 60 -11.40 -4.85 -10.74
N LEU A 61 -10.78 -3.89 -10.06
CA LEU A 61 -10.66 -3.84 -8.60
C LEU A 61 -12.03 -3.71 -7.94
N ALA A 62 -12.92 -2.89 -8.49
CA ALA A 62 -14.30 -2.73 -7.99
C ALA A 62 -15.16 -4.00 -8.10
N GLU A 63 -14.73 -5.00 -8.87
CA GLU A 63 -15.43 -6.27 -9.09
C GLU A 63 -14.82 -7.45 -8.31
N MET A 64 -13.85 -7.21 -7.43
CA MET A 64 -13.24 -8.25 -6.60
C MET A 64 -13.10 -7.81 -5.14
N PRO A 65 -12.90 -8.76 -4.21
CA PRO A 65 -12.43 -8.45 -2.87
C PRO A 65 -11.09 -7.71 -2.91
N VAL A 66 -11.10 -6.47 -2.42
CA VAL A 66 -9.88 -5.67 -2.21
C VAL A 66 -9.72 -5.36 -0.73
N TRP A 67 -8.52 -5.56 -0.21
CA TRP A 67 -8.09 -4.99 1.07
C TRP A 67 -6.94 -4.03 0.82
N ILE A 68 -6.91 -2.91 1.53
CA ILE A 68 -5.81 -1.96 1.41
C ILE A 68 -5.05 -1.80 2.71
N PHE A 69 -3.76 -1.45 2.61
CA PHE A 69 -2.99 -1.05 3.77
C PHE A 69 -2.06 0.13 3.49
N SER A 70 -1.85 0.94 4.52
CA SER A 70 -0.91 2.05 4.51
C SER A 70 0.28 1.71 5.41
N SER A 71 1.48 2.05 4.96
CA SER A 71 2.68 2.06 5.81
C SER A 71 3.07 3.52 6.13
N GLY A 72 2.83 3.96 7.37
CA GLY A 72 3.06 5.35 7.80
C GLY A 72 2.27 5.73 9.07
N PRO A 73 2.49 6.93 9.66
CA PRO A 73 3.16 8.08 9.06
C PRO A 73 4.69 8.04 9.22
N ILE A 74 5.39 8.46 8.16
CA ILE A 74 6.82 8.76 8.18
C ILE A 74 6.96 10.29 8.15
N GLY A 75 7.49 10.90 9.22
CA GLY A 75 7.76 12.34 9.32
C GLY A 75 8.28 12.75 10.71
N ASP A 76 8.98 13.88 10.81
CA ASP A 76 9.42 14.52 12.07
C ASP A 76 8.92 15.99 12.10
N PRO A 77 7.91 16.35 12.90
CA PRO A 77 7.31 15.52 13.93
C PRO A 77 6.34 14.49 13.33
N PRO A 78 6.11 13.37 14.02
CA PRO A 78 5.02 12.46 13.69
C PRO A 78 3.71 13.25 13.76
N LYS A 79 3.17 13.63 12.60
CA LYS A 79 1.82 14.23 12.51
C LYS A 79 0.78 13.12 12.70
N PRO A 80 -0.36 13.45 13.33
CA PRO A 80 -1.16 12.52 14.11
C PRO A 80 -1.88 11.50 13.23
N ASP A 81 -2.44 10.51 13.92
CA ASP A 81 -3.41 9.43 13.65
C ASP A 81 -4.49 9.62 12.54
N GLU A 82 -4.28 10.51 11.56
CA GLU A 82 -5.20 10.76 10.45
C GLU A 82 -4.92 9.79 9.30
N GLU A 83 -5.98 9.18 8.79
CA GLU A 83 -5.90 8.38 7.56
C GLU A 83 -5.25 9.22 6.44
N PRO A 84 -4.37 8.63 5.62
CA PRO A 84 -3.80 9.34 4.49
C PRO A 84 -4.89 9.95 3.62
N VAL A 85 -4.66 11.16 3.10
CA VAL A 85 -5.66 11.97 2.39
C VAL A 85 -6.28 11.19 1.22
N ASP A 86 -5.48 10.37 0.56
CA ASP A 86 -5.91 9.59 -0.61
C ASP A 86 -6.63 8.28 -0.27
N VAL A 87 -6.67 7.86 1.00
CA VAL A 87 -7.22 6.53 1.38
C VAL A 87 -8.72 6.46 1.12
N GLU A 88 -9.49 7.50 1.41
CA GLU A 88 -10.93 7.50 1.14
C GLU A 88 -11.22 7.38 -0.36
N GLU A 89 -10.44 8.08 -1.18
CA GLU A 89 -10.53 7.99 -2.64
C GLU A 89 -10.17 6.59 -3.13
N VAL A 90 -9.06 6.01 -2.64
CA VAL A 90 -8.64 4.66 -2.99
C VAL A 90 -9.66 3.61 -2.54
N MET A 91 -10.19 3.71 -1.32
CA MET A 91 -11.25 2.83 -0.81
C MET A 91 -12.47 2.87 -1.72
N THR A 92 -12.91 4.08 -2.09
CA THR A 92 -14.06 4.29 -2.97
C THR A 92 -13.80 3.76 -4.39
N ALA A 93 -12.62 4.01 -4.95
CA ALA A 93 -12.26 3.60 -6.30
C ALA A 93 -12.15 2.07 -6.44
N THR A 94 -11.71 1.39 -5.38
CA THR A 94 -11.50 -0.06 -5.36
C THR A 94 -12.67 -0.85 -4.78
N GLY A 95 -13.60 -0.22 -4.07
CA GLY A 95 -14.61 -0.93 -3.30
C GLY A 95 -14.02 -1.74 -2.15
N ALA A 96 -12.89 -1.30 -1.59
CA ALA A 96 -12.14 -2.08 -0.62
C ALA A 96 -12.96 -2.39 0.64
N LEU A 97 -12.80 -3.63 1.12
CA LEU A 97 -13.51 -4.21 2.26
C LEU A 97 -13.00 -3.66 3.60
N GLY A 98 -11.81 -3.08 3.60
CA GLY A 98 -11.22 -2.49 4.79
C GLY A 98 -9.82 -1.95 4.53
N HIS A 99 -9.36 -1.18 5.50
CA HIS A 99 -8.05 -0.55 5.51
C HIS A 99 -7.33 -0.85 6.82
N ALA A 100 -6.02 -1.10 6.74
CA ALA A 100 -5.14 -1.22 7.89
C ALA A 100 -3.96 -0.27 7.77
N VAL A 101 -3.64 0.44 8.85
CA VAL A 101 -2.42 1.24 8.95
C VAL A 101 -1.39 0.47 9.77
N PHE A 102 -0.24 0.21 9.17
CA PHE A 102 0.92 -0.38 9.85
C PHE A 102 1.92 0.73 10.16
N ALA A 103 2.21 0.93 11.44
CA ALA A 103 3.26 1.83 11.89
C ALA A 103 4.58 1.47 11.19
N GLY A 104 5.10 2.39 10.39
CA GLY A 104 6.33 2.16 9.63
C GLY A 104 7.53 1.97 10.55
N ALA A 105 8.38 0.98 10.25
CA ALA A 105 9.70 0.85 10.86
C ALA A 105 10.72 1.62 10.00
N LEU A 106 10.84 2.93 10.21
CA LEU A 106 11.81 3.74 9.48
C LEU A 106 13.23 3.48 10.02
N ASP A 107 14.01 2.69 9.31
CA ASP A 107 15.45 2.60 9.55
C ASP A 107 16.14 3.81 8.89
N LYS A 108 16.28 4.90 9.64
CA LYS A 108 16.91 6.15 9.20
C LYS A 108 18.34 5.96 8.65
N SER A 109 19.01 4.85 8.98
CA SER A 109 20.38 4.56 8.53
C SER A 109 20.45 4.10 7.06
N LYS A 110 19.32 3.71 6.46
CA LYS A 110 19.23 3.18 5.08
C LYS A 110 18.72 4.18 4.05
N LEU A 111 18.31 5.37 4.47
CA LEU A 111 17.78 6.40 3.59
C LEU A 111 18.91 7.06 2.80
N GLY A 112 18.74 7.26 1.50
CA GLY A 112 19.58 8.10 0.66
C GLY A 112 19.43 9.60 0.97
N PHE A 113 20.25 10.45 0.34
CA PHE A 113 20.26 11.89 0.66
C PHE A 113 18.92 12.59 0.38
N GLY A 114 18.23 12.23 -0.71
CA GLY A 114 16.91 12.76 -1.06
C GLY A 114 15.79 12.28 -0.12
N GLU A 115 15.82 11.00 0.26
CA GLU A 115 14.85 10.42 1.19
C GLU A 115 14.99 11.01 2.60
N ARG A 116 16.22 11.33 3.03
CA ARG A 116 16.47 12.03 4.31
C ARG A 116 15.93 13.46 4.34
N ALA A 117 16.02 14.19 3.23
CA ALA A 117 15.50 15.55 3.15
C ALA A 117 13.97 15.61 3.27
N ILE A 118 13.29 14.58 2.78
CA ILE A 118 11.82 14.45 2.86
C ILE A 118 11.37 14.06 4.28
N VAL A 119 12.19 13.31 5.02
CA VAL A 119 11.91 12.92 6.42
C VAL A 119 12.15 14.06 7.41
N ALA A 120 13.06 15.00 7.09
CA ALA A 120 13.49 16.08 7.98
C ALA A 120 12.76 17.42 7.78
N ALA A 121 11.82 17.50 6.83
CA ALA A 121 11.03 18.68 6.51
C ALA A 121 9.59 18.54 7.05
#